data_AF-A0A7S1MLA6-F1
#
_entry.id   AF-A0A7S1MLA6-F1
#
_cell.length_a   1.000
_cell.length_b   1.000
_cell.length_c   1.000
_cell.angle_alpha   90.00
_cell.angle_beta   90.00
_cell.angle_gamma   90.00
#
_symmetry.space_group_name_H-M   'P 1'
#
loop_
_entity.id
_entity.type
_entity.pdbx_description
1 polymer ?
#
loop_
_entity_poly.entity_id
_entity_poly.type
_entity_poly.pdbx_seq_one_letter_code
_entity_poly.pdbx_strand_id
1 'polypeptide(L)'
;QGAVSRRSAPALAPGFHGGMGAAGDAFLLLHGSFNPVHRHHVEIMVRARDRLQEAGYRVLAGVLAPTDRSHMVRWKGIASVADEHRIAALRLACHDAGEPK
;
A
#
# COMPACT_ATOMS: atom_id res chain seq x y z
N GLN A 1 -21.41 33.44 -3.94
CA GLN A 1 -21.85 32.04 -4.08
C GLN A 1 -20.94 31.39 -5.13
N GLY A 2 -19.85 30.76 -4.71
CA GLY A 2 -18.83 30.20 -5.62
C GLY A 2 -18.95 28.68 -5.65
N ALA A 3 -19.25 28.11 -6.81
CA ALA A 3 -19.31 26.68 -7.00
C ALA A 3 -17.89 26.10 -7.04
N VAL A 4 -17.56 25.26 -6.06
CA VAL A 4 -16.34 24.43 -6.06
C VAL A 4 -16.51 23.36 -7.13
N SER A 5 -15.89 23.59 -8.29
CA SER A 5 -15.74 22.58 -9.33
C SER A 5 -14.89 21.43 -8.78
N ARG A 6 -15.54 20.28 -8.56
CA ARG A 6 -14.84 19.03 -8.25
C ARG A 6 -13.99 18.68 -9.47
N ARG A 7 -12.67 18.85 -9.38
CA ARG A 7 -11.77 18.30 -10.41
C ARG A 7 -11.91 16.79 -10.35
N SER A 8 -12.49 16.22 -11.39
CA SER A 8 -12.44 14.79 -11.67
C SER A 8 -10.97 14.36 -11.70
N ALA A 9 -10.67 13.23 -11.07
CA ALA A 9 -9.38 12.58 -11.24
C ALA A 9 -9.16 12.32 -12.74
N PRO A 10 -7.97 12.55 -13.29
CA PRO A 10 -7.71 12.27 -14.70
C PRO A 10 -7.93 10.77 -14.93
N ALA A 11 -8.72 10.45 -15.97
CA ALA A 11 -8.78 9.10 -16.49
C ALA A 11 -7.34 8.67 -16.84
N LEU A 12 -6.89 7.54 -16.28
CA LEU A 12 -5.62 6.95 -16.70
C LEU A 12 -5.68 6.78 -18.22
N ALA A 13 -4.77 7.47 -18.92
CA ALA A 13 -4.70 7.44 -20.37
C ALA A 13 -4.54 5.99 -20.86
N PRO A 14 -5.21 5.59 -21.96
CA PRO A 14 -5.00 4.29 -22.56
C PRO A 14 -3.62 4.30 -23.26
N GLY A 15 -2.62 3.78 -22.56
CA GLY A 15 -1.23 3.79 -23.00
C GLY A 15 -0.50 2.51 -22.68
N PHE A 16 -0.92 1.39 -23.27
CA PHE A 16 -0.01 0.28 -23.57
C PHE A 16 -0.51 -0.47 -24.81
N HIS A 17 0.17 -0.27 -25.94
CA HIS A 17 0.01 -1.09 -27.13
C HIS A 17 1.03 -2.23 -27.04
N GLY A 18 0.63 -3.31 -26.38
CA GLY A 18 1.32 -4.60 -26.40
C GLY A 18 0.23 -5.66 -26.55
N GLY A 19 0.36 -6.54 -27.54
CA GLY A 19 -0.68 -7.45 -27.99
C GLY A 19 -1.36 -8.26 -26.88
N MET A 20 -2.59 -8.68 -27.16
CA MET A 20 -3.46 -9.57 -26.37
C MET A 20 -2.67 -10.56 -25.49
N GLY A 21 -2.35 -10.12 -24.26
CA GLY A 21 -1.37 -10.72 -23.35
C GLY A 21 -1.33 -9.88 -22.07
N ALA A 22 -1.00 -10.49 -20.93
CA ALA A 22 -1.14 -9.91 -19.58
C ALA A 22 -0.72 -8.42 -19.48
N ALA A 23 -1.45 -7.63 -18.67
CA ALA A 23 -1.28 -6.17 -18.50
C ALA A 23 0.10 -5.76 -17.95
N GLY A 24 0.94 -6.72 -17.60
CA GLY A 24 2.31 -6.55 -17.13
C GLY A 24 2.51 -7.04 -15.70
N ASP A 25 3.75 -6.93 -15.23
CA ASP A 25 4.11 -7.21 -13.84
C ASP A 25 3.93 -5.96 -12.97
N ALA A 26 3.55 -6.16 -11.71
CA ALA A 26 3.31 -5.07 -10.76
C ALA A 26 3.93 -5.34 -9.38
N PHE A 27 4.37 -4.26 -8.73
CA PHE A 27 4.76 -4.24 -7.31
C PHE A 27 3.83 -3.31 -6.54
N LEU A 28 3.44 -3.71 -5.33
CA LEU A 28 2.67 -2.86 -4.43
C LEU A 28 3.58 -2.27 -3.35
N LEU A 29 3.44 -0.96 -3.09
CA LEU A 29 4.15 -0.28 -2.01
C LEU A 29 3.15 0.49 -1.15
N LEU A 30 3.18 0.26 0.16
CA LEU A 30 2.49 1.08 1.14
C LEU A 30 3.50 1.64 2.13
N HIS A 31 3.68 2.95 2.09
CA HIS A 31 4.51 3.69 3.04
C HIS A 31 3.63 4.35 4.10
N GLY A 32 4.06 4.30 5.37
CA GLY A 32 3.26 4.83 6.48
C GLY A 32 3.98 4.76 7.82
N SER A 33 3.38 5.36 8.85
CA SER A 33 3.94 5.31 10.20
C SER A 33 3.81 3.92 10.83
N PHE A 34 2.73 3.20 10.55
CA PHE A 34 2.41 1.91 11.18
C PHE A 34 2.50 1.98 12.71
N ASN A 35 1.90 3.02 13.29
CA ASN A 35 2.04 3.39 14.69
C ASN A 35 0.67 3.47 15.39
N PRO A 36 0.08 2.34 15.85
CA PRO A 36 0.61 0.97 15.73
C PRO A 36 0.25 0.28 14.41
N VAL A 37 0.82 -0.90 14.18
CA VAL A 37 0.41 -1.81 13.10
C VAL A 37 -0.99 -2.34 13.40
N HIS A 38 -1.89 -2.33 12.41
CA HIS A 38 -3.23 -2.89 12.51
C HIS A 38 -3.65 -3.58 11.19
N ARG A 39 -4.67 -4.44 11.26
CA ARG A 39 -5.12 -5.30 10.14
C ARG A 39 -5.33 -4.57 8.82
N HIS A 40 -5.89 -3.35 8.87
CA HIS A 40 -6.19 -2.60 7.64
C HIS A 40 -4.97 -2.24 6.79
N HIS A 41 -3.76 -2.18 7.36
CA HIS A 41 -2.54 -1.96 6.58
C HIS A 41 -2.21 -3.11 5.63
N VAL A 42 -2.58 -4.34 5.99
CA VAL A 42 -2.38 -5.52 5.13
C VAL A 42 -3.60 -5.72 4.24
N GLU A 43 -4.80 -5.48 4.76
CA GLU A 43 -6.04 -5.61 3.99
C GLU A 43 -6.07 -4.71 2.75
N ILE A 44 -5.56 -3.48 2.84
CA ILE A 44 -5.46 -2.59 1.67
C ILE A 44 -4.51 -3.15 0.61
N MET A 45 -3.42 -3.82 1.00
CA MET A 45 -2.47 -4.44 0.07
C MET A 45 -3.10 -5.66 -0.62
N VAL A 46 -3.87 -6.47 0.12
CA VAL A 46 -4.61 -7.60 -0.44
C VAL A 46 -5.65 -7.12 -1.45
N ARG A 47 -6.47 -6.13 -1.10
CA ARG A 47 -7.48 -5.57 -2.03
C ARG A 47 -6.84 -4.94 -3.27
N ALA A 48 -5.71 -4.25 -3.11
CA ALA A 48 -4.97 -3.68 -4.24
C ALA A 48 -4.41 -4.76 -5.16
N ARG A 49 -3.91 -5.86 -4.59
CA ARG A 49 -3.45 -7.04 -5.34
C ARG A 49 -4.60 -7.63 -6.15
N ASP A 50 -5.72 -7.92 -5.50
CA ASP A 50 -6.88 -8.55 -6.14
C ASP A 50 -7.38 -7.68 -7.30
N ARG A 51 -7.48 -6.37 -7.10
CA ARG A 51 -7.92 -5.43 -8.13
C ARG A 51 -6.97 -5.35 -9.33
N LEU A 52 -5.66 -5.45 -9.11
CA LEU A 52 -4.65 -5.48 -10.17
C LEU A 52 -4.70 -6.80 -10.93
N GLN A 53 -4.87 -7.92 -10.24
CA GLN A 53 -5.02 -9.24 -10.86
C GLN A 53 -6.29 -9.31 -11.72
N GLU A 54 -7.42 -8.78 -11.24
CA GLU A 54 -8.65 -8.61 -12.03
C GLU A 54 -8.45 -7.73 -13.27
N ALA A 55 -7.55 -6.75 -13.19
CA ALA A 55 -7.17 -5.91 -14.33
C ALA A 55 -6.14 -6.55 -15.27
N GLY A 56 -5.75 -7.81 -15.03
CA GLY A 56 -4.83 -8.58 -15.87
C GLY A 56 -3.35 -8.41 -15.54
N TYR A 57 -2.99 -7.76 -14.44
CA TYR A 57 -1.60 -7.65 -13.98
C TYR A 57 -1.17 -8.86 -13.16
N ARG A 58 0.12 -9.20 -13.24
CA ARG A 58 0.75 -10.16 -12.32
C ARG A 58 1.44 -9.41 -11.17
N VAL A 59 0.87 -9.48 -9.98
CA VAL A 59 1.46 -8.83 -8.79
C VAL A 59 2.58 -9.72 -8.23
N LEU A 60 3.82 -9.23 -8.29
CA LEU A 60 5.02 -9.99 -7.90
C LEU A 60 5.30 -9.95 -6.40
N ALA A 61 5.10 -8.78 -5.78
CA ALA A 61 5.31 -8.60 -4.34
C ALA A 61 4.58 -7.36 -3.81
N GLY A 62 4.36 -7.34 -2.50
CA GLY A 62 3.94 -6.17 -1.74
C GLY A 62 4.99 -5.79 -0.70
N VAL A 63 5.25 -4.49 -0.56
CA VAL A 63 6.21 -3.93 0.38
C VAL A 63 5.51 -2.97 1.34
N LEU A 64 5.63 -3.25 2.65
CA LEU A 64 5.25 -2.33 3.72
C LEU A 64 6.51 -1.58 4.17
N ALA A 65 6.56 -0.27 3.93
CA ALA A 65 7.74 0.55 4.17
C ALA A 65 7.49 1.50 5.36
N PRO A 66 7.90 1.13 6.60
CA PRO A 66 7.67 1.99 7.75
C PRO A 66 8.51 3.27 7.70
N THR A 67 7.87 4.38 8.01
CA THR A 67 8.55 5.66 8.26
C THR A 67 9.46 5.52 9.47
N ASP A 68 10.69 6.02 9.34
CA ASP A 68 11.67 6.07 10.43
C ASP A 68 11.12 6.78 11.67
N ARG A 69 11.38 6.22 12.86
CA ARG A 69 10.89 6.77 14.13
C ARG A 69 11.38 8.19 14.36
N SER A 70 12.63 8.49 14.04
CA SER A 70 13.20 9.83 14.25
C SER A 70 12.43 10.86 13.44
N HIS A 71 11.97 10.51 12.24
CA HIS A 71 11.14 11.40 11.43
C HIS A 71 9.79 11.70 12.11
N MET A 72 9.16 10.69 12.71
CA MET A 72 7.88 10.87 13.40
C MET A 72 8.01 11.69 14.69
N VAL A 73 9.04 11.42 15.49
CA VAL A 73 9.27 12.13 16.75
C VAL A 73 9.70 13.57 16.49
N ARG A 74 10.67 13.79 15.60
CA ARG A 74 11.25 15.12 15.35
C ARG A 74 10.33 16.03 14.55
N TRP A 75 9.69 15.51 13.50
CA TRP A 75 8.94 16.36 12.56
C TRP A 75 7.44 16.34 12.78
N LYS A 76 6.89 15.27 13.36
CA LYS A 76 5.45 15.20 13.65
C LYS A 76 5.11 15.43 15.13
N GLY A 77 6.10 15.37 16.02
CA GLY A 77 5.87 15.51 17.47
C GLY A 77 5.00 14.41 18.06
N ILE A 78 4.94 13.24 17.40
CA ILE A 78 4.03 12.14 17.78
C ILE A 78 4.83 11.07 18.55
N ALA A 79 4.25 10.59 19.66
CA ALA A 79 4.75 9.42 20.37
C ALA A 79 4.73 8.20 19.43
N SER A 80 5.89 7.55 19.28
CA SER A 80 6.05 6.44 18.33
C SER A 80 6.48 5.18 19.05
N VAL A 81 5.80 4.09 18.73
CA VAL A 81 6.28 2.73 18.95
C VAL A 81 7.67 2.60 18.28
N ALA A 82 8.58 1.89 18.97
CA ALA A 82 9.94 1.65 18.50
C ALA A 82 9.96 0.96 17.13
N ASP A 83 10.98 1.24 16.31
CA ASP A 83 11.10 0.71 14.95
C ASP A 83 11.07 -0.82 14.96
N GLU A 84 11.78 -1.44 15.90
CA GLU A 84 11.90 -2.89 16.04
C GLU A 84 10.54 -3.53 16.28
N HIS A 85 9.71 -2.92 17.13
CA HIS A 85 8.36 -3.41 17.43
C HIS A 85 7.42 -3.22 16.24
N ARG A 86 7.53 -2.11 15.50
CA ARG A 86 6.72 -1.90 14.28
C ARG A 86 7.13 -2.89 13.18
N ILE A 87 8.42 -3.12 12.98
CA ILE A 87 8.94 -4.11 12.01
C ILE A 87 8.50 -5.52 12.41
N ALA A 88 8.62 -5.90 13.69
CA ALA A 88 8.19 -7.21 14.17
C ALA A 88 6.68 -7.42 13.98
N ALA A 89 5.86 -6.43 14.32
CA ALA A 89 4.41 -6.50 14.14
C ALA A 89 4.01 -6.53 12.65
N LEU A 90 4.71 -5.81 11.78
CA LEU A 90 4.49 -5.90 10.32
C LEU A 90 4.83 -7.29 9.79
N ARG A 91 5.93 -7.90 10.23
CA ARG A 91 6.29 -9.28 9.84
C ARG A 91 5.21 -10.28 10.26
N LEU A 92 4.72 -10.17 11.50
CA LEU A 92 3.65 -11.03 11.99
C LEU A 92 2.35 -10.82 11.20
N ALA A 93 1.99 -9.57 10.90
CA ALA A 93 0.81 -9.25 10.11
C ALA A 93 0.90 -9.77 8.66
N CYS A 94 2.09 -9.71 8.04
CA CYS A 94 2.33 -10.29 6.72
C CYS A 94 2.22 -11.82 6.74
N HIS A 95 2.73 -12.48 7.78
CA HIS A 95 2.60 -13.92 7.94
C HIS A 95 1.13 -14.35 8.05
N ASP A 96 0.33 -13.70 8.91
CA ASP A 96 -1.09 -14.03 9.09
C ASP A 96 -1.92 -13.86 7.80
N ALA A 97 -1.52 -12.94 6.92
CA ALA A 97 -2.20 -12.72 5.64
C ALA A 97 -1.78 -13.67 4.52
N GLY A 98 -0.64 -14.36 4.67
CA GLY A 98 -0.14 -15.35 3.70
C GLY A 98 -0.71 -16.75 3.92
N GLU A 99 -1.21 -17.05 5.11
CA GLU A 99 -1.85 -18.32 5.43
C GLU A 99 -3.28 -18.37 4.85
N PRO A 100 -3.67 -19.45 4.15
CA PRO A 100 -5.06 -19.64 3.74
C PRO A 100 -5.97 -19.69 4.98
N LYS A 101 -7.05 -18.89 4.96
CA LYS A 101 -8.09 -18.89 6.00
C LYS A 101 -9.27 -19.76 5.60
#